data_AF-A0A0L1M201-F1
#
_entry.id   AF-A0A0L1M201-F1
#
_cell.length_a   1.000
_cell.length_b   1.000
_cell.length_c   1.000
_cell.angle_alpha   90.00
_cell.angle_beta   90.00
_cell.angle_gamma   90.00
#
_symmetry.space_group_name_H-M   'P 1'
#
loop_
_entity.id
_entity.type
_entity.pdbx_description
1 polymer ?
#
loop_
_entity_poly.entity_id
_entity_poly.type
_entity_poly.pdbx_seq_one_letter_code
_entity_poly.pdbx_strand_id
1 'polypeptide(L)'
;MRRSAAGPEARWASASAVADGIKDVGVEATVRFYFQAVFPATMLAALCAGMALAASGAVSAVGIHLSGLTLGLYLAAVGVLAVGVLYGWLRIMPKVQPLRALVTSELGPAAARHVRRQILGIEAVDPAALGVLRGAAAQMRERTARRLVTTPGLSLYFAALAVDGDPWRVSNTLSLLLFVATIPLGDQAFRQFSRTGKFLRETA
;
A
#
# COMPACT_ATOMS: atom_id res chain seq x y z
N MET A 1 16.58 20.49 14.85
CA MET A 1 16.52 19.19 15.53
C MET A 1 16.70 19.38 17.04
N ARG A 2 15.61 19.55 17.80
CA ARG A 2 15.61 19.61 19.28
C ARG A 2 14.35 18.87 19.76
N ARG A 3 14.40 17.54 19.88
CA ARG A 3 13.26 16.73 20.38
C ARG A 3 13.68 15.57 21.30
N SER A 4 14.89 15.59 21.86
CA SER A 4 15.40 14.52 22.72
C SER A 4 15.25 14.74 24.23
N ALA A 5 14.68 15.87 24.68
CA ALA A 5 14.62 16.23 26.11
C ALA A 5 13.21 16.24 26.74
N ALA A 6 12.16 15.91 25.99
CA ALA A 6 10.82 15.83 26.54
C ALA A 6 10.60 14.49 27.26
N GLY A 7 10.19 14.53 28.52
CA GLY A 7 9.87 13.34 29.31
C GLY A 7 8.77 12.47 28.66
N PRO A 8 8.60 11.20 29.11
CA PRO A 8 7.57 10.29 28.58
C PRO A 8 6.17 10.93 28.52
N GLU A 9 5.75 11.65 29.54
CA GLU A 9 4.44 12.30 29.63
C GLU A 9 4.26 13.41 28.58
N ALA A 10 5.27 14.24 28.38
CA ALA A 10 5.22 15.31 27.37
C ALA A 10 5.10 14.76 25.94
N ARG A 11 5.71 13.60 25.66
CA ARG A 11 5.56 12.90 24.37
C ARG A 11 4.15 12.34 24.18
N TRP A 12 3.54 11.82 25.24
CA TRP A 12 2.16 11.35 25.20
C TRP A 12 1.15 12.50 25.03
N ALA A 13 1.37 13.62 25.70
CA ALA A 13 0.55 14.82 25.50
C ALA A 13 0.64 15.34 24.06
N SER A 14 1.86 15.40 23.49
CA SER A 14 2.07 15.75 22.08
C SER A 14 1.35 14.78 21.13
N ALA A 15 1.50 13.46 21.36
CA ALA A 15 0.83 12.45 20.55
C ALA A 15 -0.70 12.54 20.62
N SER A 16 -1.26 12.86 21.80
CA SER A 16 -2.70 13.09 22.00
C SER A 16 -3.18 14.31 21.23
N ALA A 17 -2.46 15.44 21.33
CA ALA A 17 -2.78 16.65 20.58
C ALA A 17 -2.73 16.42 19.05
N VAL A 18 -1.78 15.62 18.56
CA VAL A 18 -1.69 15.26 17.14
C VAL A 18 -2.83 14.33 16.73
N ALA A 19 -3.16 13.34 17.56
CA ALA A 19 -4.22 12.36 17.28
C ALA A 19 -5.62 12.98 17.30
N ASP A 20 -5.80 14.08 18.02
CA ASP A 20 -7.09 14.76 18.12
C ASP A 20 -7.64 15.15 16.74
N GLY A 21 -8.90 14.82 16.53
CA GLY A 21 -9.60 15.03 15.27
C GLY A 21 -9.23 14.09 14.13
N ILE A 22 -8.23 13.21 14.24
CA ILE A 22 -7.88 12.26 13.16
C ILE A 22 -8.94 11.17 13.03
N LYS A 23 -9.58 11.09 11.86
CA LYS A 23 -10.65 10.13 11.56
C LYS A 23 -10.48 9.51 10.18
N ASP A 24 -10.86 8.23 10.07
CA ASP A 24 -11.06 7.53 8.79
C ASP A 24 -12.49 7.79 8.31
N VAL A 25 -12.62 8.47 7.16
CA VAL A 25 -13.92 8.83 6.55
C VAL A 25 -14.29 7.99 5.33
N GLY A 26 -13.74 6.77 5.23
CA GLY A 26 -14.13 5.81 4.19
C GLY A 26 -12.98 5.31 3.32
N VAL A 27 -11.82 5.05 3.92
CA VAL A 27 -10.68 4.43 3.24
C VAL A 27 -11.06 3.04 2.70
N GLU A 28 -11.90 2.27 3.39
CA GLU A 28 -12.36 0.93 2.96
C GLU A 28 -13.10 0.94 1.62
N ALA A 29 -14.15 1.77 1.52
CA ALA A 29 -14.93 1.88 0.30
C ALA A 29 -14.06 2.34 -0.88
N THR A 30 -13.11 3.22 -0.61
CA THR A 30 -12.17 3.76 -1.60
C THR A 30 -11.21 2.69 -2.12
N VAL A 31 -10.66 1.84 -1.23
CA VAL A 31 -9.80 0.71 -1.60
C VAL A 31 -10.59 -0.37 -2.34
N ARG A 32 -11.80 -0.67 -1.89
CA ARG A 32 -12.67 -1.66 -2.55
C ARG A 32 -13.00 -1.25 -3.99
N PHE A 33 -13.35 0.01 -4.21
CA PHE A 33 -13.61 0.54 -5.56
C PHE A 33 -12.37 0.43 -6.46
N TYR A 34 -11.18 0.68 -5.92
CA TYR A 34 -9.93 0.52 -6.67
C TYR A 34 -9.78 -0.90 -7.20
N PHE A 35 -9.92 -1.92 -6.35
CA PHE A 35 -9.74 -3.31 -6.75
C PHE A 35 -10.88 -3.86 -7.62
N GLN A 36 -12.08 -3.32 -7.51
CA GLN A 36 -13.24 -3.77 -8.30
C GLN A 36 -13.28 -3.13 -9.71
N ALA A 37 -12.84 -1.88 -9.85
CA ALA A 37 -13.02 -1.12 -11.09
C ALA A 37 -11.70 -0.59 -11.66
N VAL A 38 -10.95 0.17 -10.86
CA VAL A 38 -9.78 0.92 -11.34
C VAL A 38 -8.64 -0.01 -11.76
N PHE A 39 -8.30 -0.99 -10.92
CA PHE A 39 -7.23 -1.94 -11.19
C PHE A 39 -7.53 -2.82 -12.43
N PRO A 40 -8.68 -3.52 -12.52
CA PRO A 40 -8.99 -4.35 -13.70
C PRO A 40 -9.03 -3.53 -14.98
N ALA A 41 -9.63 -2.34 -14.97
CA ALA A 41 -9.69 -1.47 -16.14
C ALA A 41 -8.29 -1.02 -16.60
N THR A 42 -7.44 -0.61 -15.67
CA THR A 42 -6.05 -0.19 -15.98
C THR A 42 -5.25 -1.35 -16.55
N MET A 43 -5.37 -2.54 -15.94
CA MET A 43 -4.67 -3.74 -16.38
C MET A 43 -5.12 -4.17 -17.79
N LEU A 44 -6.43 -4.24 -18.04
CA LEU A 44 -6.96 -4.64 -19.35
C LEU A 44 -6.58 -3.65 -20.44
N ALA A 45 -6.72 -2.34 -20.19
CA ALA A 45 -6.32 -1.30 -21.14
C ALA A 45 -4.85 -1.42 -21.52
N ALA A 46 -3.97 -1.64 -20.54
CA ALA A 46 -2.54 -1.77 -20.77
C ALA A 46 -2.15 -3.07 -21.50
N LEU A 47 -2.81 -4.19 -21.18
CA LEU A 47 -2.63 -5.46 -21.90
C LEU A 47 -3.04 -5.33 -23.38
N CYS A 48 -4.22 -4.76 -23.65
CA CYS A 48 -4.69 -4.51 -25.00
C CYS A 48 -3.73 -3.56 -25.76
N ALA A 49 -3.25 -2.51 -25.11
CA ALA A 49 -2.29 -1.59 -25.70
C ALA A 49 -0.97 -2.28 -26.07
N GLY A 50 -0.42 -3.12 -25.19
CA GLY A 50 0.81 -3.87 -25.47
C GLY A 50 0.68 -4.86 -26.61
N MET A 51 -0.45 -5.58 -26.67
CA MET A 51 -0.75 -6.48 -27.79
C MET A 51 -0.91 -5.71 -29.11
N ALA A 52 -1.63 -4.59 -29.12
CA ALA A 52 -1.81 -3.76 -30.30
C ALA A 52 -0.47 -3.16 -30.80
N LEU A 53 0.39 -2.69 -29.88
CA LEU A 53 1.71 -2.17 -30.21
C LEU A 53 2.61 -3.25 -30.81
N ALA A 54 2.62 -4.46 -30.25
CA ALA A 54 3.37 -5.57 -30.83
C ALA A 54 2.84 -5.97 -32.22
N ALA A 55 1.52 -6.05 -32.39
CA ALA A 55 0.88 -6.39 -33.65
C ALA A 55 1.13 -5.34 -34.76
N SER A 56 1.29 -4.07 -34.39
CA SER A 56 1.61 -3.00 -35.34
C SER A 56 3.02 -3.07 -35.93
N GLY A 57 3.90 -3.92 -35.38
CA GLY A 57 5.31 -4.01 -35.77
C GLY A 57 6.18 -2.84 -35.27
N ALA A 58 5.60 -1.84 -34.59
CA ALA A 58 6.32 -0.69 -34.06
C ALA A 58 7.47 -1.08 -33.12
N VAL A 59 7.30 -2.17 -32.36
CA VAL A 59 8.30 -2.68 -31.41
C VAL A 59 9.44 -3.38 -32.15
N SER A 60 9.10 -4.19 -33.17
CA SER A 60 10.07 -4.88 -34.02
C SER A 60 10.88 -3.93 -34.90
N ALA A 61 10.30 -2.78 -35.28
CA ALA A 61 10.99 -1.73 -36.03
C ALA A 61 12.18 -1.11 -35.26
N VAL A 62 12.20 -1.22 -33.93
CA VAL A 62 13.28 -0.73 -33.06
C VAL A 62 14.23 -1.87 -32.63
N GLY A 63 14.09 -3.07 -33.21
CA GLY A 63 14.94 -4.23 -32.93
C GLY A 63 14.68 -4.92 -31.59
N ILE A 64 13.54 -4.63 -30.94
CA ILE A 64 13.17 -5.26 -29.67
C ILE A 64 12.25 -6.46 -29.95
N HIS A 65 12.69 -7.64 -29.53
CA HIS A 65 11.90 -8.88 -29.61
C HIS A 65 11.22 -9.16 -28.27
N LEU A 66 10.15 -8.41 -27.96
CA LEU A 66 9.26 -8.69 -26.84
C LEU A 66 7.96 -9.28 -27.38
N SER A 67 7.44 -10.31 -26.71
CA SER A 67 6.08 -10.78 -27.02
C SER A 67 5.07 -9.68 -26.67
N GLY A 68 3.94 -9.61 -27.41
CA GLY A 68 2.88 -8.64 -27.12
C GLY A 68 2.30 -8.79 -25.70
N LEU A 69 2.31 -10.01 -25.17
CA LEU A 69 1.94 -10.29 -23.77
C LEU A 69 2.94 -9.66 -22.80
N THR A 70 4.24 -9.87 -23.00
CA THR A 70 5.28 -9.29 -22.13
C THR A 70 5.26 -7.77 -22.16
N LEU A 71 5.12 -7.17 -23.35
CA LEU A 71 4.94 -5.73 -23.47
C LEU A 71 3.68 -5.24 -22.75
N GLY A 72 2.56 -5.95 -22.90
CA GLY A 72 1.31 -5.65 -22.20
C GLY A 72 1.47 -5.73 -20.67
N LEU A 73 2.20 -6.71 -20.15
CA LEU A 73 2.46 -6.84 -18.72
C LEU A 73 3.37 -5.72 -18.20
N TYR A 74 4.38 -5.28 -18.95
CA TYR A 74 5.18 -4.12 -18.58
C TYR A 74 4.35 -2.84 -18.54
N LEU A 75 3.52 -2.60 -19.57
CA LEU A 75 2.62 -1.46 -19.59
C LEU A 75 1.61 -1.53 -18.43
N ALA A 76 1.10 -2.73 -18.12
CA ALA A 76 0.18 -2.92 -17.01
C ALA A 76 0.87 -2.69 -15.66
N ALA A 77 2.11 -3.13 -15.49
CA ALA A 77 2.90 -2.90 -14.30
C ALA A 77 3.10 -1.39 -14.06
N VAL A 78 3.57 -0.67 -15.08
CA VAL A 78 3.79 0.79 -15.01
C VAL A 78 2.47 1.52 -14.80
N GLY A 79 1.43 1.18 -15.57
CA GLY A 79 0.10 1.79 -15.48
C GLY A 79 -0.53 1.59 -14.11
N VAL A 80 -0.54 0.37 -13.58
CA VAL A 80 -1.08 0.05 -12.25
C VAL A 80 -0.28 0.72 -11.14
N LEU A 81 1.07 0.77 -11.23
CA LEU A 81 1.90 1.50 -10.27
C LEU A 81 1.57 3.01 -10.29
N ALA A 82 1.57 3.63 -11.46
CA ALA A 82 1.31 5.06 -11.61
C ALA A 82 -0.10 5.42 -11.14
N VAL A 83 -1.12 4.70 -11.61
CA VAL A 83 -2.52 4.89 -11.20
C VAL A 83 -2.67 4.59 -9.71
N GLY A 84 -2.04 3.56 -9.17
CA GLY A 84 -2.07 3.23 -7.74
C GLY A 84 -1.48 4.34 -6.86
N VAL A 85 -0.34 4.93 -7.26
CA VAL A 85 0.27 6.07 -6.55
C VAL A 85 -0.63 7.29 -6.61
N LEU A 86 -1.10 7.66 -7.81
CA LEU A 86 -1.99 8.81 -8.02
C LEU A 86 -3.31 8.64 -7.27
N TYR A 87 -3.93 7.46 -7.34
CA TYR A 87 -5.14 7.14 -6.60
C TYR A 87 -4.91 7.18 -5.09
N GLY A 88 -3.76 6.70 -4.62
CA GLY A 88 -3.34 6.80 -3.23
C GLY A 88 -3.28 8.25 -2.74
N TRP A 89 -2.68 9.15 -3.51
CA TRP A 89 -2.57 10.57 -3.16
C TRP A 89 -3.89 11.33 -3.28
N LEU A 90 -4.64 11.11 -4.36
CA LEU A 90 -5.83 11.89 -4.69
C LEU A 90 -7.11 11.37 -4.02
N ARG A 91 -7.19 10.06 -3.73
CA ARG A 91 -8.41 9.41 -3.24
C ARG A 91 -8.27 8.79 -1.86
N ILE A 92 -7.13 8.19 -1.52
CA ILE A 92 -6.95 7.51 -0.22
C ILE A 92 -6.49 8.50 0.87
N MET A 93 -5.43 9.27 0.61
CA MET A 93 -4.85 10.20 1.58
C MET A 93 -5.88 11.21 2.14
N PRO A 94 -6.79 11.81 1.34
CA PRO A 94 -7.78 12.75 1.85
C PRO A 94 -8.89 12.10 2.71
N LYS A 95 -8.93 10.76 2.80
CA LYS A 95 -9.89 10.02 3.62
C LYS A 95 -9.43 9.84 5.07
N VAL A 96 -8.25 10.33 5.41
CA VAL A 96 -7.81 10.47 6.81
C VAL A 96 -7.58 11.94 7.09
N GLN A 97 -8.45 12.53 7.91
CA GLN A 97 -8.42 13.97 8.20
C GLN A 97 -8.36 14.21 9.71
N PRO A 98 -7.62 15.23 10.17
CA PRO A 98 -6.70 16.06 9.40
C PRO A 98 -5.36 15.35 9.09
N LEU A 99 -4.71 15.76 8.00
CA LEU A 99 -3.37 15.28 7.65
C LEU A 99 -2.34 15.95 8.57
N ARG A 100 -2.11 15.36 9.74
CA ARG A 100 -1.14 15.84 10.74
C ARG A 100 0.14 14.98 10.73
N ALA A 101 1.13 15.41 11.50
CA ALA A 101 2.31 14.59 11.78
C ALA A 101 1.91 13.16 12.23
N LEU A 102 2.78 12.19 11.99
CA LEU A 102 2.50 10.81 12.42
C LEU A 102 2.40 10.78 13.95
N VAL A 103 1.29 10.30 14.50
CA VAL A 103 1.08 10.17 15.95
C VAL A 103 2.21 9.34 16.57
N THR A 104 2.64 8.30 15.85
CA THR A 104 3.75 7.42 16.25
C THR A 104 5.13 8.07 16.18
N SER A 105 5.29 9.21 15.51
CA SER A 105 6.58 9.94 15.45
C SER A 105 6.82 10.82 16.67
N GLU A 106 5.77 11.20 17.38
CA GLU A 106 5.85 11.90 18.66
C GLU A 106 6.14 10.92 19.82
N LEU A 107 5.78 9.65 19.63
CA LEU A 107 6.07 8.57 20.56
C LEU A 107 7.51 8.04 20.40
N GLY A 108 8.12 7.61 21.51
CA GLY A 108 9.37 6.85 21.45
C GLY A 108 9.19 5.49 20.73
N PRO A 109 10.26 4.86 20.22
CA PRO A 109 10.15 3.63 19.42
C PRO A 109 9.50 2.45 20.17
N ALA A 110 9.72 2.35 21.48
CA ALA A 110 9.05 1.36 22.32
C ALA A 110 7.54 1.62 22.46
N ALA A 111 7.15 2.88 22.72
CA ALA A 111 5.74 3.29 22.83
C ALA A 111 5.01 3.17 21.49
N ALA A 112 5.65 3.54 20.37
CA ALA A 112 5.08 3.35 19.04
C ALA A 112 4.86 1.87 18.69
N ARG A 113 5.77 0.99 19.12
CA ARG A 113 5.60 -0.47 18.97
C ARG A 113 4.45 -0.98 19.81
N HIS A 114 4.32 -0.52 21.06
CA HIS A 114 3.23 -0.86 21.97
C HIS A 114 1.87 -0.46 21.38
N VAL A 115 1.72 0.81 20.97
CA VAL A 115 0.52 1.31 20.28
C VAL A 115 0.17 0.46 19.06
N ARG A 116 1.16 0.13 18.22
CA ARG A 116 0.94 -0.72 17.05
C ARG A 116 0.44 -2.12 17.44
N ARG A 117 0.97 -2.73 18.51
CA ARG A 117 0.54 -4.05 18.97
C ARG A 117 -0.89 -4.03 19.49
N GLN A 118 -1.28 -3.00 20.24
CA GLN A 118 -2.67 -2.81 20.68
C GLN A 118 -3.63 -2.67 19.49
N ILE A 119 -3.31 -1.82 18.52
CA ILE A 119 -4.14 -1.62 17.30
C ILE A 119 -4.30 -2.93 16.50
N LEU A 120 -3.27 -3.78 16.49
CA LEU A 120 -3.30 -5.06 15.78
C LEU A 120 -3.96 -6.19 16.59
N GLY A 121 -4.45 -5.92 17.80
CA GLY A 121 -5.06 -6.90 18.69
C GLY A 121 -4.06 -7.90 19.29
N ILE A 122 -2.78 -7.54 19.35
CA ILE A 122 -1.70 -8.38 19.93
C ILE A 122 -1.58 -8.12 21.44
N GLU A 123 -1.90 -6.91 21.89
CA GLU A 123 -1.87 -6.49 23.30
C GLU A 123 -3.22 -5.89 23.68
N ALA A 124 -3.55 -5.90 24.99
CA ALA A 124 -4.77 -5.32 25.50
C ALA A 124 -4.81 -3.81 25.25
N VAL A 125 -5.99 -3.30 24.90
CA VAL A 125 -6.21 -1.87 24.62
C VAL A 125 -6.19 -1.10 25.94
N ASP A 126 -5.35 -0.08 26.03
CA ASP A 126 -5.36 0.87 27.15
C ASP A 126 -6.47 1.92 26.93
N PRO A 127 -7.53 1.96 27.77
CA PRO A 127 -8.61 2.93 27.64
C PRO A 127 -8.13 4.38 27.76
N ALA A 128 -7.05 4.65 28.53
CA ALA A 128 -6.52 5.99 28.70
C ALA A 128 -5.83 6.52 27.43
N ALA A 129 -5.30 5.62 26.59
CA ALA A 129 -4.61 5.96 25.35
C ALA A 129 -5.53 5.97 24.11
N LEU A 130 -6.84 5.72 24.28
CA LEU A 130 -7.75 5.36 23.19
C LEU A 130 -7.82 6.42 22.07
N GLY A 131 -7.76 7.72 22.40
CA GLY A 131 -7.68 8.79 21.40
C GLY A 131 -6.42 8.70 20.51
N VAL A 132 -5.26 8.44 21.13
CA VAL A 132 -3.98 8.24 20.45
C VAL A 132 -4.03 6.99 19.56
N LEU A 133 -4.60 5.90 20.07
CA LEU A 133 -4.74 4.64 19.34
C LEU A 133 -5.64 4.81 18.09
N ARG A 134 -6.78 5.50 18.22
CA ARG A 134 -7.70 5.79 17.09
C ARG A 134 -7.01 6.61 16.00
N GLY A 135 -6.33 7.70 16.37
CA GLY A 135 -5.60 8.54 15.42
C GLY A 135 -4.46 7.79 14.73
N ALA A 136 -3.66 7.04 15.49
CA ALA A 136 -2.60 6.20 14.94
C ALA A 136 -3.15 5.08 14.03
N ALA A 137 -4.27 4.47 14.40
CA ALA A 137 -4.93 3.44 13.58
C ALA A 137 -5.42 4.01 12.24
N ALA A 138 -6.05 5.18 12.23
CA ALA A 138 -6.46 5.84 10.98
C ALA A 138 -5.25 6.10 10.05
N GLN A 139 -4.16 6.63 10.59
CA GLN A 139 -2.92 6.84 9.82
C GLN A 139 -2.29 5.52 9.32
N MET A 140 -2.26 4.48 10.17
CA MET A 140 -1.78 3.16 9.76
C MET A 140 -2.61 2.59 8.61
N ARG A 141 -3.94 2.78 8.64
CA ARG A 141 -4.86 2.29 7.64
C ARG A 141 -4.67 2.98 6.29
N GLU A 142 -4.48 4.30 6.27
CA GLU A 142 -4.12 5.05 5.05
C GLU A 142 -2.82 4.54 4.43
N ARG A 143 -1.77 4.38 5.26
CA ARG A 143 -0.45 3.96 4.76
C ARG A 143 -0.50 2.55 4.19
N THR A 144 -1.20 1.64 4.86
CA THR A 144 -1.38 0.26 4.38
C THR A 144 -2.26 0.22 3.14
N ALA A 145 -3.31 1.04 3.06
CA ALA A 145 -4.16 1.16 1.88
C ALA A 145 -3.36 1.61 0.64
N ARG A 146 -2.48 2.59 0.79
CA ARG A 146 -1.61 3.04 -0.30
C ARG A 146 -0.65 1.96 -0.77
N ARG A 147 -0.08 1.18 0.15
CA ARG A 147 0.74 0.01 -0.21
C ARG A 147 -0.07 -1.01 -0.99
N LEU A 148 -1.26 -1.35 -0.50
CA LEU A 148 -2.16 -2.31 -1.15
C LEU A 148 -2.46 -1.95 -2.59
N VAL A 149 -2.79 -0.68 -2.89
CA VAL A 149 -3.10 -0.28 -4.27
C VAL A 149 -1.86 -0.22 -5.18
N THR A 150 -0.65 -0.20 -4.64
CA THR A 150 0.59 -0.22 -5.44
C THR A 150 1.18 -1.62 -5.61
N THR A 151 0.97 -2.54 -4.66
CA THR A 151 1.55 -3.90 -4.71
C THR A 151 1.24 -4.67 -5.99
N PRO A 152 0.02 -4.64 -6.57
CA PRO A 152 -0.28 -5.37 -7.80
C PRO A 152 0.59 -4.96 -8.98
N GLY A 153 0.98 -3.69 -9.07
CA GLY A 153 1.86 -3.23 -10.14
C GLY A 153 3.27 -3.81 -10.04
N LEU A 154 3.78 -4.01 -8.82
CA LEU A 154 5.04 -4.72 -8.59
C LEU A 154 4.93 -6.21 -8.94
N SER A 155 3.80 -6.85 -8.62
CA SER A 155 3.53 -8.24 -9.03
C SER A 155 3.52 -8.38 -10.55
N LEU A 156 2.84 -7.47 -11.26
CA LEU A 156 2.81 -7.46 -12.73
C LEU A 156 4.21 -7.26 -13.34
N TYR A 157 5.05 -6.44 -12.73
CA TYR A 157 6.43 -6.23 -13.18
C TYR A 157 7.25 -7.53 -13.12
N PHE A 158 7.21 -8.25 -12.00
CA PHE A 158 7.91 -9.52 -11.87
C PHE A 158 7.30 -10.62 -12.74
N ALA A 159 5.98 -10.59 -12.96
CA ALA A 159 5.33 -11.47 -13.92
C ALA A 159 5.83 -11.21 -15.35
N ALA A 160 5.97 -9.95 -15.77
CA ALA A 160 6.52 -9.59 -17.08
C ALA A 160 7.94 -10.14 -17.28
N LEU A 161 8.79 -10.00 -16.26
CA LEU A 161 10.15 -10.54 -16.27
C LEU A 161 10.20 -12.07 -16.36
N ALA A 162 9.20 -12.74 -15.78
CA ALA A 162 9.12 -14.21 -15.74
C ALA A 162 8.65 -14.86 -17.05
N VAL A 163 7.94 -14.11 -17.91
CA VAL A 163 7.25 -14.65 -19.10
C VAL A 163 8.17 -14.78 -20.32
N ASP A 164 9.10 -13.85 -20.53
CA ASP A 164 9.98 -13.86 -21.73
C ASP A 164 11.31 -14.63 -21.52
N GLY A 165 11.54 -15.22 -20.35
CA GLY A 165 12.79 -15.91 -20.02
C GLY A 165 12.71 -17.44 -20.14
N ASP A 166 13.84 -18.07 -20.50
CA ASP A 166 14.03 -19.51 -20.27
C ASP A 166 13.85 -19.80 -18.77
N PRO A 167 12.93 -20.70 -18.36
CA PRO A 167 12.67 -21.02 -16.96
C PRO A 167 13.90 -21.52 -16.19
N TRP A 168 14.92 -22.02 -16.88
CA TRP A 168 16.16 -22.49 -16.26
C TRP A 168 17.21 -21.40 -16.07
N ARG A 169 16.99 -20.21 -16.63
CA ARG A 169 17.84 -19.05 -16.36
C ARG A 169 17.61 -18.52 -14.94
N VAL A 170 18.71 -18.31 -14.22
CA VAL A 170 18.71 -17.75 -12.86
C VAL A 170 17.88 -16.46 -12.75
N SER A 171 17.93 -15.59 -13.77
CA SER A 171 17.12 -14.36 -13.79
C SER A 171 15.62 -14.62 -13.83
N ASN A 172 15.17 -15.66 -14.55
CA ASN A 172 13.76 -16.02 -14.66
C ASN A 172 13.26 -16.65 -13.36
N THR A 173 14.04 -17.58 -12.81
CA THR A 173 13.78 -18.19 -11.49
C THR A 173 13.70 -17.12 -10.40
N LEU A 174 14.62 -16.16 -10.38
CA LEU A 174 14.60 -15.06 -9.42
C LEU A 174 13.35 -14.18 -9.60
N SER A 175 12.97 -13.86 -10.84
CA SER A 175 11.77 -13.07 -11.12
C SER A 175 10.50 -13.78 -10.67
N LEU A 176 10.40 -15.09 -10.90
CA LEU A 176 9.29 -15.91 -10.40
C LEU A 176 9.26 -15.96 -8.88
N LEU A 177 10.41 -16.11 -8.21
CA LEU A 177 10.49 -16.07 -6.75
C LEU A 177 10.04 -14.71 -6.21
N LEU A 178 10.44 -13.61 -6.84
CA LEU A 178 10.02 -12.26 -6.45
C LEU A 178 8.53 -12.04 -6.69
N PHE A 179 7.98 -12.55 -7.80
CA PHE A 179 6.54 -12.55 -8.06
C PHE A 179 5.79 -13.30 -6.94
N VAL A 180 6.19 -14.53 -6.62
CA VAL A 180 5.59 -15.33 -5.54
C VAL A 180 5.74 -14.63 -4.20
N ALA A 181 6.87 -13.97 -3.93
CA ALA A 181 7.10 -13.20 -2.70
C ALA A 181 6.18 -11.98 -2.56
N THR A 182 5.58 -11.47 -3.65
CA THR A 182 4.57 -10.39 -3.55
C THR A 182 3.26 -10.85 -2.91
N ILE A 183 2.92 -12.15 -2.99
CA ILE A 183 1.69 -12.72 -2.42
C ILE A 183 1.65 -12.57 -0.89
N PRO A 184 2.63 -13.07 -0.11
CA PRO A 184 2.62 -12.91 1.35
C PRO A 184 2.73 -11.44 1.77
N LEU A 185 3.42 -10.59 0.98
CA LEU A 185 3.48 -9.15 1.25
C LEU A 185 2.09 -8.49 1.10
N GLY A 186 1.35 -8.86 0.06
CA GLY A 186 -0.02 -8.41 -0.17
C GLY A 186 -0.97 -8.90 0.92
N ASP A 187 -0.91 -10.19 1.27
CA ASP A 187 -1.72 -10.78 2.35
C ASP A 187 -1.43 -10.13 3.71
N GLN A 188 -0.16 -9.92 4.06
CA GLN A 188 0.21 -9.23 5.29
C GLN A 188 -0.34 -7.80 5.33
N ALA A 189 -0.24 -7.07 4.21
CA ALA A 189 -0.81 -5.72 4.11
C ALA A 189 -2.34 -5.75 4.25
N PHE A 190 -3.01 -6.73 3.63
CA PHE A 190 -4.46 -6.87 3.71
C PHE A 190 -4.94 -7.23 5.12
N ARG A 191 -4.25 -8.15 5.79
CA ARG A 191 -4.53 -8.50 7.20
C ARG A 191 -4.33 -7.30 8.12
N GLN A 192 -3.25 -6.55 7.94
CA GLN A 192 -3.01 -5.33 8.71
C GLN A 192 -4.12 -4.30 8.46
N PHE A 193 -4.49 -4.07 7.20
CA PHE A 193 -5.57 -3.17 6.82
C PHE A 193 -6.92 -3.55 7.46
N SER A 194 -7.25 -4.84 7.44
CA SER A 194 -8.49 -5.39 7.99
C SER A 194 -8.51 -5.29 9.52
N ARG A 195 -7.42 -5.62 10.20
CA ARG A 195 -7.29 -5.50 11.66
C ARG A 195 -7.45 -4.06 12.13
N THR A 196 -6.78 -3.13 11.46
CA THR A 196 -6.89 -1.70 11.80
C THR A 196 -8.31 -1.17 11.55
N GLY A 197 -8.99 -1.65 10.51
CA GLY A 197 -10.41 -1.32 10.29
C GLY A 197 -11.34 -1.87 11.35
N LYS A 198 -11.12 -3.13 11.74
CA LYS A 198 -11.87 -3.76 12.82
C LYS A 198 -11.70 -2.98 14.13
N PHE A 199 -10.46 -2.65 14.50
CA PHE A 199 -10.15 -1.83 15.66
C PHE A 199 -10.90 -0.49 15.65
N LEU A 200 -10.88 0.25 14.52
CA LEU A 200 -11.58 1.53 14.41
C LEU A 200 -13.11 1.41 14.52
N ARG A 201 -13.70 0.28 14.09
CA ARG A 201 -15.14 0.03 14.24
C ARG A 201 -15.53 -0.36 15.67
N GLU A 202 -14.72 -1.21 16.31
CA GLU A 202 -14.95 -1.64 17.69
C GLU A 202 -14.69 -0.52 18.69
N THR A 203 -13.84 0.41 18.31
CA THR A 203 -13.55 1.63 19.05
C THR A 203 -14.10 2.84 18.30
N ALA A 204 -15.29 2.81 17.71
CA ALA A 204 -15.91 4.05 17.20
C ALA A 204 -16.50 4.89 18.34
#